data_AF-B9TMI1-F1
#
_entry.id   AF-B9TMI1-F1
#
_cell.length_a   1.000
_cell.length_b   1.000
_cell.length_c   1.000
_cell.angle_alpha   90.00
_cell.angle_beta   90.00
_cell.angle_gamma   90.00
#
_symmetry.space_group_name_H-M   'P 1'
#
loop_
_entity.id
_entity.type
_entity.pdbx_description
1 polymer ?
#
loop_
_entity_poly.entity_id
_entity_poly.type
_entity_poly.pdbx_seq_one_letter_code
_entity_poly.pdbx_strand_id
1 'polypeptide(L)'
;MKKVQQGFTLIELMIVVAIIGILAAIALPQYQQYTTKAKFADVISQTESYKTAVALCSQENAGVLTNCNAGSNGIPAVPAANANLASMTVAAGVITSTATSTAGGYTYISTPSVDGGVLKWTTSGTCLAANVCK
;
A
#
# COMPACT_ATOMS: atom_id res chain seq x y z
N MET A 1 38.00 -15.41 -49.80
CA MET A 1 37.88 -16.17 -48.55
C MET A 1 36.41 -16.20 -48.15
N LYS A 2 35.74 -17.37 -48.18
CA LYS A 2 34.35 -17.51 -47.71
C LYS A 2 34.36 -17.45 -46.19
N LYS A 3 33.74 -16.44 -45.58
CA LYS A 3 33.46 -16.45 -44.14
C LYS A 3 32.52 -17.62 -43.87
N VAL A 4 32.97 -18.58 -43.06
CA VAL A 4 32.10 -19.64 -42.55
C VAL A 4 31.14 -18.98 -41.57
N GLN A 5 29.85 -18.99 -41.90
CA GLN A 5 28.81 -18.47 -41.03
C GLN A 5 28.66 -19.45 -39.85
N GLN A 6 29.18 -19.06 -38.69
CA GLN A 6 28.97 -19.79 -37.44
C GLN A 6 27.51 -19.59 -37.02
N GLY A 7 26.67 -20.59 -37.29
CA GLY A 7 25.29 -20.62 -36.83
C GLY A 7 25.21 -21.01 -35.35
N PHE A 8 24.21 -20.49 -34.66
CA PHE A 8 23.86 -20.89 -33.29
C PHE A 8 23.36 -22.34 -33.29
N THR A 9 23.79 -23.15 -32.34
CA THR A 9 23.34 -24.55 -32.23
C THR A 9 21.95 -24.62 -31.59
N LEU A 10 21.17 -25.63 -31.97
CA LEU A 10 19.89 -25.91 -31.31
C LEU A 10 20.06 -26.18 -29.80
N ILE A 11 21.19 -26.78 -29.42
CA ILE A 11 21.52 -27.05 -28.02
C ILE A 11 21.72 -25.75 -27.25
N GLU A 12 22.47 -24.78 -27.79
CA GLU A 12 22.63 -23.47 -27.15
C GLU A 12 21.28 -22.76 -26.98
N LEU A 13 20.41 -22.83 -27.98
CA LEU A 13 19.10 -22.20 -27.90
C LEU A 13 18.21 -22.86 -26.84
N MET A 14 18.24 -24.19 -26.74
CA MET A 14 17.52 -24.94 -25.70
C MET A 14 18.01 -24.62 -24.28
N ILE A 15 19.33 -24.49 -24.08
CA ILE A 15 19.92 -24.14 -22.78
C ILE A 15 19.49 -22.72 -22.37
N VAL A 16 19.50 -21.76 -23.31
CA VAL A 16 19.06 -20.38 -23.04
C VAL A 16 17.59 -20.34 -22.61
N VAL A 17 16.71 -21.07 -23.31
CA VAL A 17 15.28 -21.15 -22.94
C VAL A 17 15.09 -21.78 -21.56
N ALA A 18 15.86 -22.82 -21.23
CA ALA A 18 15.80 -23.46 -19.92
C ALA A 18 16.19 -22.49 -18.79
N ILE A 19 17.26 -21.72 -18.96
CA ILE A 19 17.72 -20.72 -17.97
C ILE A 19 16.68 -19.60 -17.82
N ILE A 20 16.14 -19.07 -18.93
CA ILE A 20 15.09 -18.04 -18.89
C ILE A 20 13.84 -18.57 -18.18
N GLY A 21 13.47 -19.84 -18.40
CA GLY A 21 12.34 -20.48 -17.71
C GLY A 21 12.51 -20.50 -16.20
N ILE A 22 13.70 -20.86 -15.70
CA ILE A 22 14.01 -20.88 -14.26
C ILE A 22 13.96 -19.46 -13.68
N LEU A 23 14.59 -18.49 -14.35
CA LEU A 23 14.60 -17.10 -13.89
C LEU A 23 13.20 -16.50 -13.87
N ALA A 24 12.38 -16.76 -14.90
CA ALA A 24 11.01 -16.25 -14.98
C ALA A 24 10.12 -16.78 -13.86
N ALA A 25 10.28 -18.05 -13.48
CA ALA A 25 9.49 -18.67 -12.40
C ALA A 25 9.70 -17.97 -11.04
N ILE A 26 10.88 -17.41 -10.78
CA ILE A 26 11.18 -16.68 -9.54
C ILE A 26 10.89 -15.18 -9.71
N ALA A 27 11.28 -14.60 -10.84
CA ALA A 27 11.20 -13.15 -11.06
C ALA A 27 9.77 -12.64 -11.21
N LEU A 28 8.88 -13.39 -11.88
CA LEU A 28 7.49 -12.97 -12.09
C LEU A 28 6.68 -12.82 -10.79
N PRO A 29 6.61 -13.82 -9.89
CA PRO A 29 5.87 -13.66 -8.64
C PRO A 29 6.47 -12.55 -7.76
N GLN A 30 7.80 -12.42 -7.75
CA GLN A 30 8.47 -11.36 -7.00
C GLN A 30 8.14 -9.96 -7.56
N TYR A 31 8.14 -9.79 -8.87
CA TYR A 31 7.74 -8.53 -9.52
C TYR A 31 6.28 -8.17 -9.24
N GLN A 32 5.37 -9.16 -9.27
CA GLN A 32 3.96 -8.96 -8.92
C GLN A 32 3.79 -8.50 -7.47
N GLN A 33 4.56 -9.07 -6.53
CA GLN A 33 4.54 -8.63 -5.13
C GLN A 33 5.08 -7.19 -4.99
N TYR A 34 6.19 -6.84 -5.64
CA TYR A 34 6.73 -5.48 -5.58
C TYR A 34 5.79 -4.43 -6.16
N THR A 35 5.18 -4.71 -7.32
CA THR A 35 4.21 -3.79 -7.94
C THR A 35 2.96 -3.64 -7.08
N THR A 36 2.49 -4.72 -6.44
CA THR A 36 1.38 -4.65 -5.49
C THR A 36 1.74 -3.80 -4.27
N LYS A 37 2.95 -3.99 -3.69
CA LYS A 37 3.44 -3.19 -2.56
C LYS A 37 3.57 -1.71 -2.91
N ALA A 38 4.07 -1.40 -4.11
CA ALA A 38 4.17 -0.03 -4.60
C ALA A 38 2.78 0.65 -4.70
N LYS A 39 1.80 -0.04 -5.30
CA LYS A 39 0.41 0.46 -5.35
C LYS A 39 -0.22 0.62 -3.97
N PHE A 40 0.09 -0.28 -3.04
CA PHE A 40 -0.39 -0.18 -1.67
C PHE A 40 0.27 0.99 -0.90
N ALA A 41 1.51 1.37 -1.22
CA ALA A 41 2.15 2.56 -0.66
C ALA A 41 1.36 3.84 -0.97
N ASP A 42 0.69 3.93 -2.14
CA ASP A 42 -0.21 5.04 -2.45
C ASP A 42 -1.41 5.10 -1.50
N VAL A 43 -1.93 3.95 -1.06
CA VAL A 43 -3.02 3.85 -0.08
C VAL A 43 -2.55 4.30 1.30
N ILE A 44 -1.33 3.93 1.69
CA ILE A 44 -0.71 4.37 2.94
C ILE A 44 -0.51 5.89 2.91
N SER A 45 0.07 6.44 1.85
CA SER A 45 0.31 7.89 1.69
C SER A 45 -0.99 8.70 1.75
N GLN A 46 -2.04 8.22 1.09
CA GLN A 46 -3.38 8.81 1.20
C GLN A 46 -3.86 8.81 2.65
N THR A 47 -3.65 7.71 3.39
CA THR A 47 -4.05 7.61 4.81
C THR A 47 -3.25 8.54 5.71
N GLU A 48 -1.95 8.74 5.44
CA GLU A 48 -1.08 9.63 6.21
C GLU A 48 -1.52 11.09 6.13
N SER A 49 -2.02 11.54 4.98
CA SER A 49 -2.57 12.90 4.87
C SER A 49 -3.75 13.15 5.84
N TYR A 50 -4.58 12.13 6.06
CA TYR A 50 -5.68 12.17 7.03
C TYR A 50 -5.20 12.07 8.48
N LYS A 51 -4.06 11.40 8.76
CA LYS A 51 -3.48 11.39 10.12
C LYS A 51 -3.17 12.81 10.59
N THR A 52 -2.64 13.65 9.71
CA THR A 52 -2.37 15.06 10.01
C THR A 52 -3.66 15.82 10.33
N ALA A 53 -4.72 15.62 9.54
CA ALA A 53 -6.01 16.27 9.79
C ALA A 53 -6.65 15.81 11.11
N VAL A 54 -6.59 14.51 11.41
CA VAL A 54 -7.05 13.96 12.69
C VAL A 54 -6.21 14.50 13.85
N ALA A 55 -4.90 14.68 13.66
CA ALA A 55 -4.03 15.25 14.69
C ALA A 55 -4.35 16.71 14.99
N LEU A 56 -4.71 17.50 13.97
CA LEU A 56 -5.20 18.87 14.17
C LEU A 56 -6.55 18.86 14.90
N CYS A 57 -7.50 18.06 14.45
CA CYS A 57 -8.80 17.90 15.13
C CYS A 57 -8.63 17.51 16.60
N SER A 58 -7.74 16.57 16.91
CA SER A 58 -7.45 16.16 18.27
C SER A 58 -6.86 17.29 19.11
N GLN A 59 -6.03 18.17 18.54
CA GLN A 59 -5.45 19.29 19.26
C GLN A 59 -6.49 20.37 19.57
N GLU A 60 -7.35 20.67 18.61
CA GLU A 60 -8.43 21.66 18.76
C GLU A 60 -9.52 21.19 19.76
N ASN A 61 -9.73 19.88 19.86
CA ASN A 61 -10.72 19.27 20.74
C ASN A 61 -10.12 18.73 22.06
N ALA A 62 -9.02 19.30 22.54
CA ALA A 62 -8.39 18.95 23.83
C ALA A 62 -8.11 17.43 24.01
N GLY A 63 -7.74 16.75 22.94
CA GLY A 63 -7.45 15.30 22.92
C GLY A 63 -8.66 14.41 22.69
N VAL A 64 -9.87 14.96 22.51
CA VAL A 64 -11.09 14.17 22.28
C VAL A 64 -11.22 13.81 20.81
N LEU A 65 -11.11 12.52 20.51
CA LEU A 65 -11.14 11.99 19.13
C LEU A 65 -12.55 11.70 18.61
N THR A 66 -13.57 11.58 19.47
CA THR A 66 -14.94 11.15 19.12
C THR A 66 -15.57 11.96 17.97
N ASN A 67 -15.24 13.24 17.88
CA ASN A 67 -15.79 14.15 16.86
C ASN A 67 -14.89 14.28 15.62
N CYS A 68 -13.74 13.61 15.59
CA CYS A 68 -12.81 13.61 14.47
C CYS A 68 -13.27 12.64 13.38
N ASN A 69 -14.35 13.01 12.70
CA ASN A 69 -14.96 12.26 11.60
C ASN A 69 -14.66 12.93 10.26
N ALA A 70 -14.68 12.16 9.17
CA ALA A 70 -14.54 12.72 7.83
C ALA A 70 -15.60 13.80 7.55
N GLY A 71 -15.18 14.92 6.94
CA GLY A 71 -16.06 16.05 6.64
C GLY A 71 -16.41 16.93 7.85
N SER A 72 -15.76 16.74 9.00
CA SER A 72 -16.00 17.50 10.23
C SER A 72 -14.70 17.95 10.88
N ASN A 73 -14.74 19.02 11.68
CA ASN A 73 -13.61 19.51 12.48
C ASN A 73 -12.29 19.62 11.68
N GLY A 74 -12.36 20.21 10.49
CA GLY A 74 -11.20 20.40 9.61
C GLY A 74 -10.72 19.16 8.86
N ILE A 75 -11.33 17.99 9.09
CA ILE A 75 -11.02 16.77 8.34
C ILE A 75 -11.79 16.79 7.01
N PRO A 76 -11.12 16.64 5.87
CA PRO A 76 -11.78 16.56 4.57
C PRO A 76 -12.80 15.43 4.50
N ALA A 77 -13.77 15.54 3.59
CA ALA A 77 -14.58 14.39 3.21
C ALA A 77 -13.67 13.31 2.58
N VAL A 78 -13.98 12.04 2.82
CA VAL A 78 -13.18 10.92 2.31
C VAL A 78 -13.04 11.01 0.79
N PRO A 79 -11.88 10.63 0.22
CA PRO A 79 -11.67 10.70 -1.21
C PRO A 79 -12.57 9.66 -1.90
N ALA A 80 -12.94 9.95 -3.15
CA ALA A 80 -13.57 8.95 -4.00
C ALA A 80 -12.59 7.78 -4.24
N ALA A 81 -13.16 6.62 -4.54
CA ALA A 81 -12.37 5.46 -4.96
C ALA A 81 -11.51 5.80 -6.18
N ASN A 82 -10.30 5.25 -6.21
CA ASN A 82 -9.37 5.41 -7.32
C ASN A 82 -8.73 4.06 -7.69
N ALA A 83 -7.69 4.09 -8.51
CA ALA A 83 -7.05 2.86 -9.02
C ALA A 83 -6.54 1.92 -7.91
N ASN A 84 -6.09 2.48 -6.78
CA ASN A 84 -5.43 1.76 -5.70
C ASN A 84 -6.24 1.77 -4.39
N LEU A 85 -7.03 2.81 -4.14
CA LEU A 85 -7.91 2.95 -2.97
C LEU A 85 -9.36 2.61 -3.34
N ALA A 86 -9.92 1.56 -2.73
CA ALA A 86 -11.32 1.17 -2.92
C ALA A 86 -12.26 1.98 -2.02
N SER A 87 -11.87 2.22 -0.77
CA SER A 87 -12.64 3.03 0.17
C SER A 87 -11.76 3.54 1.30
N MET A 88 -12.22 4.62 1.93
CA MET A 88 -11.64 5.13 3.17
C MET A 88 -12.78 5.57 4.11
N THR A 89 -12.59 5.40 5.40
CA THR A 89 -13.46 5.94 6.45
C THR A 89 -12.61 6.62 7.51
N VAL A 90 -13.08 7.75 8.03
CA VAL A 90 -12.52 8.37 9.24
C VAL A 90 -13.65 8.52 10.24
N ALA A 91 -13.55 7.78 11.36
CA ALA A 91 -14.56 7.77 12.40
C ALA A 91 -13.88 7.80 13.77
N ALA A 92 -14.25 8.76 14.61
CA ALA A 92 -13.61 8.99 15.92
C ALA A 92 -12.07 8.99 15.85
N GLY A 93 -11.51 9.59 14.79
CA GLY A 93 -10.07 9.63 14.49
C GLY A 93 -9.49 8.34 13.89
N VAL A 94 -10.18 7.21 13.97
CA VAL A 94 -9.74 5.94 13.37
C VAL A 94 -9.88 6.04 11.86
N ILE A 95 -8.78 5.85 11.14
CA ILE A 95 -8.74 5.87 9.69
C ILE A 95 -8.65 4.42 9.19
N THR A 96 -9.62 4.00 8.40
CA THR A 96 -9.62 2.68 7.76
C THR A 96 -9.60 2.87 6.25
N SER A 97 -8.55 2.37 5.60
CA SER A 97 -8.39 2.42 4.15
C SER A 97 -8.38 0.99 3.60
N THR A 98 -9.18 0.76 2.58
CA THR A 98 -9.23 -0.53 1.88
C THR A 98 -8.68 -0.35 0.49
N ALA A 99 -7.65 -1.13 0.15
CA ALA A 99 -7.06 -1.13 -1.18
C ALA A 99 -7.96 -1.87 -2.19
N THR A 100 -7.85 -1.52 -3.46
CA THR A 100 -8.45 -2.28 -4.56
C THR A 100 -7.73 -3.63 -4.74
N SER A 101 -8.34 -4.55 -5.49
CA SER A 101 -7.72 -5.85 -5.81
C SER A 101 -6.41 -5.70 -6.59
N THR A 102 -6.24 -4.64 -7.39
CA THR A 102 -5.00 -4.34 -8.13
C THR A 102 -3.84 -3.94 -7.21
N ALA A 103 -4.16 -3.45 -6.01
CA ALA A 103 -3.24 -3.15 -4.91
C ALA A 103 -3.28 -4.23 -3.81
N GLY A 104 -3.85 -5.41 -4.10
CA GLY A 104 -3.85 -6.59 -3.25
C GLY A 104 -5.04 -6.70 -2.29
N GLY A 105 -5.98 -5.75 -2.29
CA GLY A 105 -7.21 -5.84 -1.49
C GLY A 105 -7.00 -5.72 0.02
N TYR A 106 -5.83 -5.25 0.45
CA TYR A 106 -5.47 -5.17 1.86
C TYR A 106 -6.15 -4.01 2.57
N THR A 107 -6.36 -4.16 3.88
CA THR A 107 -6.82 -3.08 4.75
C THR A 107 -5.64 -2.47 5.52
N TYR A 108 -5.62 -1.14 5.58
CA TYR A 108 -4.73 -0.35 6.41
C TYR A 108 -5.56 0.42 7.43
N ILE A 109 -5.42 0.09 8.71
CA ILE A 109 -6.16 0.73 9.79
C ILE A 109 -5.17 1.49 10.65
N SER A 110 -5.41 2.78 10.83
CA SER A 110 -4.63 3.66 11.69
C SER A 110 -5.50 4.14 12.83
N THR A 111 -5.19 3.68 14.04
CA THR A 111 -5.95 4.00 15.26
C THR A 111 -5.16 5.00 16.09
N PRO A 112 -5.66 6.23 16.28
CA PRO A 112 -5.04 7.18 17.19
C PRO A 112 -5.41 6.88 18.64
N SER A 113 -4.51 7.22 19.55
CA SER A 113 -4.72 7.24 21.00
C SER A 113 -3.99 8.43 21.58
N VAL A 114 -4.59 9.10 22.55
CA VAL A 114 -3.95 10.22 23.26
C VAL A 114 -3.45 9.70 24.60
N ASP A 115 -2.15 9.78 24.82
CA ASP A 115 -1.50 9.37 26.06
C ASP A 115 -0.60 10.50 26.55
N GLY A 116 -0.90 11.05 27.72
CA GLY A 116 -0.19 12.21 28.27
C GLY A 116 -0.21 13.45 27.38
N GLY A 117 -1.26 13.65 26.57
CA GLY A 117 -1.37 14.76 25.62
C GLY A 117 -0.62 14.55 24.29
N VAL A 118 0.04 13.40 24.12
CA VAL A 118 0.72 13.03 22.87
C VAL A 118 -0.16 12.08 22.08
N LEU A 119 -0.38 12.39 20.79
CA LEU A 119 -1.09 11.52 19.87
C LEU A 119 -0.19 10.39 19.38
N LYS A 120 -0.54 9.14 19.72
CA LYS A 120 0.12 7.92 19.28
C LYS A 120 -0.74 7.19 18.26
N TRP A 121 -0.11 6.65 17.22
CA TRP A 121 -0.79 5.88 16.17
C TRP A 121 -0.43 4.41 16.26
N THR A 122 -1.44 3.55 16.29
CA THR A 122 -1.30 2.10 16.15
C THR A 122 -1.81 1.68 14.80
N THR A 123 -0.96 0.99 14.04
CA THR A 123 -1.33 0.43 12.73
C THR A 123 -1.84 -1.00 12.90
N SER A 124 -2.95 -1.33 12.26
CA SER A 124 -3.52 -2.68 12.15
C SER A 124 -4.10 -2.93 10.74
N GLY A 125 -4.74 -4.09 10.54
CA GLY A 125 -5.31 -4.49 9.24
C GLY A 125 -4.62 -5.68 8.60
N THR A 126 -5.16 -6.16 7.48
CA THR A 126 -4.66 -7.37 6.79
C THR A 126 -3.29 -7.16 6.15
N CYS A 127 -2.90 -5.91 5.92
CA CYS A 127 -1.62 -5.54 5.34
C CYS A 127 -0.40 -5.96 6.19
N LEU A 128 -0.57 -6.12 7.51
CA LEU A 128 0.50 -6.57 8.40
C LEU A 128 0.81 -8.05 8.19
N ALA A 129 -0.23 -8.88 8.08
CA ALA A 129 -0.09 -10.31 7.79
C ALA A 129 0.52 -10.53 6.39
N ALA A 130 0.19 -9.67 5.43
CA ALA A 130 0.77 -9.69 4.09
C ALA A 130 2.16 -9.02 3.98
N ASN A 131 2.68 -8.44 5.07
CA ASN A 131 3.98 -7.74 5.12
C ASN A 131 4.13 -6.62 4.07
N VAL A 132 3.02 -5.99 3.68
CA VAL A 132 3.00 -4.85 2.73
C VAL A 132 2.94 -3.50 3.44
N CYS A 133 2.71 -3.50 4.75
CA CYS A 133 2.57 -2.33 5.61
C CYS A 133 3.87 -1.77 6.21
N LYS A 134 5.01 -2.38 5.88
CA LYS A 134 6.35 -1.99 6.35
C LYS A 134 7.15 -1.33 5.26
#